data_AF-A0AA38IJH8-F1
#
_entry.id   AF-A0AA38IJH8-F1
#
_cell.length_a   1.000
_cell.length_b   1.000
_cell.length_c   1.000
_cell.angle_alpha   90.00
_cell.angle_beta   90.00
_cell.angle_gamma   90.00
#
_symmetry.space_group_name_H-M   'P 1'
#
loop_
_entity.id
_entity.type
_entity.pdbx_description
1 polymer ?
#
loop_
_entity_poly.entity_id
_entity_poly.type
_entity_poly.pdbx_seq_one_letter_code
_entity_poly.pdbx_strand_id
1 'polypeptide(L)'
;MWNAQEGRWKYQLDKWQKKWEQETGKAGWTKKLIPDIGEWVNRKEGETTFRLTQFLLGHGAFGKYRDRIGKAETAKCCGCGYEQDDILLQKNEGKGREVE
;
A
#
# COMPACT_ATOMS: atom_id res chain seq x y z
N MET A 1 25.28 -26.85 8.97
CA MET A 1 24.13 -27.75 8.70
C MET A 1 23.29 -27.08 7.64
N TRP A 2 23.16 -27.68 6.46
CA TRP A 2 22.29 -27.15 5.39
C TRP A 2 20.83 -27.39 5.78
N ASN A 3 20.03 -26.32 5.96
CA ASN A 3 18.59 -26.46 6.14
C ASN A 3 17.98 -26.78 4.78
N ALA A 4 17.39 -27.97 4.61
CA ALA A 4 16.69 -28.37 3.38
C ALA A 4 15.61 -27.37 2.94
N GLN A 5 15.12 -26.54 3.86
CA GLN A 5 14.17 -25.46 3.64
C GLN A 5 14.79 -24.26 2.90
N GLU A 6 16.04 -23.91 3.18
CA GLU A 6 16.80 -22.85 2.49
C GLU A 6 17.10 -23.24 1.04
N GLY A 7 17.43 -24.52 0.79
CA GLY A 7 17.64 -25.04 -0.56
C GLY A 7 16.38 -25.00 -1.41
N ARG A 8 15.21 -25.33 -0.84
CA ARG A 8 13.92 -25.20 -1.52
C ARG A 8 13.57 -23.76 -1.82
N TRP A 9 13.77 -22.86 -0.87
CA TRP A 9 13.48 -21.42 -1.05
C TRP A 9 14.29 -20.83 -2.21
N LYS A 10 15.60 -21.05 -2.21
CA LYS A 10 16.50 -20.59 -3.27
C LYS A 10 16.08 -21.11 -4.64
N TYR A 11 15.77 -22.41 -4.75
CA TYR A 11 15.30 -23.00 -6.01
C TYR A 11 14.01 -22.34 -6.53
N GLN A 12 13.06 -22.02 -5.65
CA GLN A 12 11.81 -21.38 -6.05
C GLN A 12 12.03 -19.92 -6.48
N LEU A 13 12.88 -19.17 -5.78
CA LEU A 13 13.27 -17.81 -6.18
C LEU A 13 13.95 -17.81 -7.55
N ASP A 14 14.92 -18.70 -7.79
CA ASP A 14 15.61 -18.78 -9.08
C ASP A 14 14.64 -19.10 -10.22
N LYS A 15 13.68 -20.00 -9.97
CA LYS A 15 12.62 -20.33 -10.94
C LYS A 15 11.70 -19.14 -11.20
N TRP A 16 11.38 -18.36 -10.18
CA TRP A 16 10.55 -17.16 -10.32
C TRP A 16 11.29 -16.06 -11.06
N GLN A 17 12.54 -15.79 -10.71
CA GLN A 17 13.40 -14.81 -11.38
C GLN A 17 13.50 -15.11 -12.89
N LYS A 18 13.73 -16.36 -13.29
CA LYS A 18 13.75 -16.76 -14.72
C LYS A 18 12.44 -16.45 -15.44
N LYS A 19 11.30 -16.73 -14.81
CA LYS A 19 9.99 -16.39 -15.39
C LYS A 19 9.80 -14.88 -15.49
N TRP A 20 10.24 -14.14 -14.48
CA TRP A 20 10.18 -12.69 -14.44
C TRP A 20 11.02 -12.05 -15.55
N GLU A 21 12.20 -12.60 -15.81
CA GLU A 21 13.08 -12.19 -16.91
C GLU A 21 12.50 -12.49 -18.28
N GLN A 22 11.67 -13.52 -18.40
CA GLN A 22 11.01 -13.90 -19.65
C GLN A 22 9.68 -13.17 -19.87
N GLU A 23 9.14 -12.50 -18.85
CA GLU A 23 7.91 -11.71 -18.97
C GLU A 23 8.18 -10.46 -19.83
N THR A 24 7.52 -10.43 -21.00
CA THR A 24 7.60 -9.35 -21.99
C THR A 24 6.25 -8.68 -22.24
N GLY A 25 5.20 -9.09 -21.54
CA GLY A 25 3.86 -8.55 -21.63
C GLY A 25 3.69 -7.25 -20.83
N LYS A 26 2.54 -7.11 -20.17
CA LYS A 26 2.11 -5.86 -19.52
C LYS A 26 2.96 -5.45 -18.31
N ALA A 27 3.83 -6.34 -17.81
CA ALA A 27 4.61 -6.10 -16.59
C ALA A 27 5.93 -5.34 -16.80
N GLY A 28 6.21 -4.84 -18.02
CA GLY A 28 7.50 -4.21 -18.35
C GLY A 28 7.90 -3.06 -17.42
N TRP A 29 6.97 -2.22 -16.98
CA TRP A 29 7.26 -1.16 -16.00
C TRP A 29 7.61 -1.72 -14.62
N THR A 30 6.81 -2.66 -14.11
CA THR A 30 7.05 -3.30 -12.81
C THR A 30 8.40 -3.98 -12.75
N LYS A 31 8.83 -4.59 -13.86
CA LYS A 31 10.15 -5.23 -13.98
C LYS A 31 11.31 -4.23 -13.98
N LYS A 32 11.11 -3.00 -14.49
CA LYS A 32 12.10 -1.92 -14.34
C LYS A 32 12.28 -1.51 -12.88
N LEU A 33 11.19 -1.51 -12.11
CA LEU A 33 11.22 -1.18 -10.67
C LEU A 33 11.76 -2.32 -9.82
N ILE A 34 11.48 -3.56 -10.21
CA ILE A 34 11.81 -4.77 -9.46
C ILE A 34 12.63 -5.70 -10.36
N PRO A 35 13.91 -5.41 -10.61
CA PRO A 35 14.74 -6.24 -11.47
C PRO A 35 15.11 -7.58 -10.82
N ASP A 36 15.37 -7.56 -9.51
CA ASP A 36 15.74 -8.72 -8.71
C ASP A 36 14.64 -9.05 -7.70
N ILE A 37 14.05 -10.23 -7.85
CA ILE A 37 12.96 -10.73 -7.01
C ILE A 37 13.49 -11.16 -5.63
N GLY A 38 14.70 -11.69 -5.56
CA GLY A 38 15.34 -12.07 -4.30
C GLY A 38 15.55 -10.87 -3.40
N GLU A 39 16.14 -9.78 -3.91
CA GLU A 39 16.32 -8.53 -3.17
C GLU A 39 14.97 -7.93 -2.78
N TRP A 40 14.00 -7.94 -3.69
CA TRP A 40 12.66 -7.41 -3.42
C TRP A 40 11.96 -8.12 -2.27
N VAL A 41 12.07 -9.45 -2.19
CA VAL A 41 11.46 -10.24 -1.12
C VAL A 41 12.20 -10.08 0.21
N ASN A 42 13.53 -9.88 0.17
CA ASN A 42 14.35 -9.73 1.38
C ASN A 42 14.57 -8.25 1.80
N ARG A 43 13.85 -7.31 1.18
CA ARG A 43 13.99 -5.89 1.49
C ARG A 43 13.61 -5.62 2.95
N LYS A 44 14.36 -4.75 3.60
CA LYS A 44 14.13 -4.38 5.01
C LYS A 44 12.96 -3.41 5.17
N GLU A 45 12.72 -2.59 4.16
CA GLU A 45 11.77 -1.46 4.20
C GLU A 45 10.74 -1.57 3.08
N GLY A 46 9.60 -0.89 3.25
CA GLY A 46 8.54 -0.87 2.24
C GLY A 46 7.59 -2.07 2.28
N GLU A 47 7.54 -2.78 3.40
CA GLU A 47 6.39 -3.61 3.74
C GLU A 47 5.20 -2.72 4.10
N THR A 48 4.04 -3.07 3.57
CA THR A 48 2.81 -2.35 3.87
C THR A 48 2.08 -3.05 5.00
N THR A 49 2.04 -2.44 6.19
CA THR A 49 1.17 -2.90 7.28
C THR A 49 -0.30 -2.79 6.86
N PHE A 50 -1.20 -3.46 7.58
CA PHE A 50 -2.64 -3.32 7.33
C PHE A 50 -3.07 -1.85 7.31
N ARG A 51 -2.64 -1.07 8.32
CA ARG A 51 -2.98 0.34 8.45
C ARG A 51 -2.38 1.19 7.33
N LEU A 52 -1.11 0.95 6.97
CA LEU A 52 -0.46 1.65 5.86
C LEU A 52 -1.14 1.33 4.52
N THR A 53 -1.56 0.08 4.31
CA THR A 53 -2.31 -0.31 3.11
C THR A 53 -3.67 0.39 3.06
N GLN A 54 -4.40 0.43 4.18
CA GLN A 54 -5.66 1.18 4.26
C GLN A 54 -5.44 2.67 3.98
N PHE A 55 -4.37 3.27 4.52
CA PHE A 55 -3.98 4.66 4.26
C PHE A 55 -3.66 4.88 2.77
N LEU A 56 -2.79 4.09 2.16
CA LEU A 56 -2.40 4.29 0.75
C LEU A 56 -3.56 4.14 -0.23
N LEU A 57 -4.55 3.32 0.12
CA LEU A 57 -5.72 3.09 -0.72
C LEU A 57 -6.90 4.03 -0.40
N GLY A 58 -6.81 4.83 0.67
CA GLY A 58 -7.95 5.57 1.19
C GLY A 58 -9.12 4.66 1.57
N HIS A 59 -8.81 3.48 2.11
CA HIS A 59 -9.76 2.43 2.49
C HIS A 59 -9.88 2.29 4.02
N GLY A 60 -10.87 1.51 4.46
CA GLY A 60 -10.97 1.09 5.85
C GLY A 60 -11.66 2.11 6.74
N ALA A 61 -10.89 2.78 7.61
CA ALA A 61 -11.42 3.60 8.70
C ALA A 61 -11.90 5.00 8.25
N PHE A 62 -11.47 5.47 7.08
CA PHE A 62 -11.83 6.77 6.56
C PHE A 62 -13.34 6.89 6.33
N GLY A 63 -13.95 7.92 6.91
CA GLY A 63 -15.38 8.23 6.76
C GLY A 63 -15.82 8.23 5.30
N LYS A 64 -15.08 8.87 4.39
CA LYS A 64 -15.40 8.90 2.95
C LYS A 64 -15.46 7.51 2.31
N TYR A 65 -14.56 6.61 2.71
CA TYR A 65 -14.60 5.23 2.23
C TYR A 65 -15.81 4.49 2.77
N ARG A 66 -16.08 4.62 4.08
CA ARG A 66 -17.19 3.95 4.76
C ARG A 66 -18.54 4.40 4.24
N ASP A 67 -18.71 5.69 3.98
CA ASP A 67 -19.87 6.30 3.34
C ASP A 67 -20.09 5.72 1.93
N ARG A 68 -19.04 5.73 1.10
CA ARG A 68 -19.08 5.17 -0.26
C ARG A 68 -19.55 3.70 -0.31
N ILE A 69 -19.21 2.89 0.70
CA ILE A 69 -19.61 1.48 0.77
C ILE A 69 -20.87 1.22 1.63
N GLY A 70 -21.56 2.28 2.06
CA GLY A 70 -22.80 2.17 2.84
C GLY A 70 -22.62 1.67 4.28
N LYS A 71 -21.41 1.78 4.85
CA LYS A 71 -21.09 1.42 6.25
C LYS A 71 -20.99 2.62 7.19
N ALA A 72 -21.27 3.81 6.70
CA ALA A 72 -21.45 5.03 7.47
C ALA A 72 -22.52 5.88 6.77
N GLU A 73 -23.25 6.69 7.53
CA GLU A 73 -24.26 7.62 6.98
C GLU A 73 -23.63 8.89 6.40
N THR A 74 -22.38 9.19 6.78
CA THR A 74 -21.68 10.38 6.34
C THR A 74 -20.19 10.10 6.16
N ALA A 75 -19.56 10.92 5.31
CA ALA A 75 -18.12 10.91 5.09
C ALA A 75 -17.30 11.57 6.22
N LYS A 76 -17.95 12.04 7.30
CA LYS A 76 -17.31 12.86 8.32
C LYS A 76 -16.36 12.07 9.20
N CYS A 77 -15.30 12.72 9.66
CA CYS A 77 -14.35 12.13 10.60
C CYS A 77 -15.02 11.98 11.96
N CYS A 78 -15.05 10.76 12.51
CA CYS A 78 -15.66 10.52 13.83
C CYS A 78 -14.88 11.17 14.99
N GLY A 79 -13.59 11.46 14.81
CA GLY A 79 -12.75 12.05 15.85
C GLY A 79 -12.76 13.57 15.89
N CYS A 80 -12.71 14.24 14.73
CA CYS A 80 -12.60 15.70 14.65
C CYS A 80 -13.80 16.39 13.97
N GLY A 81 -14.77 15.63 13.45
CA GLY A 81 -15.96 16.17 12.80
C GLY A 81 -15.74 16.75 11.40
N TYR A 82 -14.53 16.64 10.84
CA TYR A 82 -14.23 17.15 9.51
C TYR A 82 -15.10 16.50 8.44
N GLU A 83 -15.59 17.30 7.48
CA GLU A 83 -16.66 16.90 6.54
C GLU A 83 -16.27 15.76 5.59
N GLN A 84 -14.99 15.64 5.24
CA GLN A 84 -14.47 14.57 4.38
C GLN A 84 -13.25 13.91 5.00
N ASP A 85 -13.49 12.83 5.74
CA ASP A 85 -12.41 11.99 6.27
C ASP A 85 -11.85 11.12 5.15
N ASP A 86 -10.77 11.61 4.53
CA ASP A 86 -10.01 10.92 3.48
C ASP A 86 -8.50 11.18 3.62
N ILE A 87 -7.72 10.63 2.68
CA ILE A 87 -6.26 10.66 2.70
C ILE A 87 -5.66 11.91 2.05
N LEU A 88 -6.50 12.77 1.47
CA LEU A 88 -6.03 13.95 0.76
C LEU A 88 -5.73 15.05 1.78
N LEU A 89 -4.44 15.41 1.89
CA LEU A 89 -4.07 16.68 2.49
C LEU A 89 -4.66 17.79 1.62
N GLN A 90 -5.77 18.37 2.04
CA GLN A 90 -6.28 19.56 1.38
C GLN A 90 -5.21 20.64 1.49
N LYS A 91 -4.92 21.31 0.37
CA LYS A 91 -4.24 22.60 0.42
C LYS A 91 -5.08 23.47 1.36
N ASN A 92 -4.47 23.96 2.43
CA ASN A 92 -5.10 24.93 3.31
C ASN A 92 -5.35 26.20 2.49
N GLU A 93 -6.47 26.29 1.80
CA GLU A 93 -7.04 27.57 1.40
C GLU A 93 -7.68 28.16 2.65
N GLY A 94 -6.85 28.89 3.39
CA GLY A 94 -7.15 29.77 4.52
C GLY A 94 -8.52 29.64 5.16
N LYS A 95 -8.61 28.89 6.25
CA LYS A 95 -9.44 29.30 7.39
C LYS A 95 -8.60 29.25 8.64
N GLY A 96 -7.93 30.36 8.90
CA GLY A 96 -7.45 30.70 10.23
C GLY A 96 -8.62 30.60 11.19
N ARG A 97 -8.45 29.82 12.24
CA ARG A 97 -9.36 29.78 13.36
C ARG A 97 -9.14 31.07 14.14
N GLU A 98 -10.00 32.07 13.95
CA GLU A 98 -10.18 33.11 14.98
C GLU A 98 -10.74 32.40 16.20
N VAL A 99 -9.93 32.39 17.26
CA VAL A 99 -10.33 32.07 18.62
C VAL A 99 -10.67 33.41 19.28
N GLU A 100 -11.96 33.63 19.56
CA GLU A 100 -12.39 34.52 20.65
C GLU A 100 -12.09 33.87 22.00
#